data_AF-A0A960P006-F1
#
_entry.id   AF-A0A960P006-F1
#
_cell.length_a   1.000
_cell.length_b   1.000
_cell.length_c   1.000
_cell.angle_alpha   90.00
_cell.angle_beta   90.00
_cell.angle_gamma   90.00
#
_symmetry.space_group_name_H-M   'P 1'
#
loop_
_entity.id
_entity.type
_entity.pdbx_description
1 polymer ?
#
loop_
_entity_poly.entity_id
_entity_poly.type
_entity_poly.pdbx_seq_one_letter_code
_entity_poly.pdbx_strand_id
1 'polypeptide(L)'
;QGATRGNGLVGDDVTVNLRTVRNLPLRLAPGAPEKLLVRGEIYMPRSSFRRVNEEREAAGEPLFVNPRNATAGTLRMLDSRVVASRRLAATLYQVAEGAGDLASHAETLEALATWGLPVQTGWRRCADLAAVAAFVDDWRERRRELDFETDGVVVKVDDLALR
;
A
#
# COMPACT_ATOMS: atom_id res chain seq x y z
N GLN A 1 3.16 -12.45 9.49
CA GLN A 1 4.26 -11.56 9.92
C GLN A 1 4.31 -10.37 8.98
N GLY A 2 4.99 -9.29 9.32
CA GLY A 2 5.26 -8.22 8.38
C GLY A 2 6.42 -7.34 8.82
N ALA A 3 7.24 -6.94 7.85
CA ALA A 3 8.46 -6.20 8.07
C ALA A 3 8.53 -4.97 7.16
N THR A 4 9.27 -3.94 7.60
CA THR A 4 9.62 -2.81 6.73
C THR A 4 10.63 -3.24 5.67
N ARG A 5 10.82 -2.42 4.63
CA ARG A 5 11.81 -2.71 3.57
C ARG A 5 13.25 -2.74 4.08
N GLY A 6 13.58 -1.89 5.06
CA GLY A 6 14.94 -1.71 5.56
C GLY A 6 15.97 -1.53 4.44
N ASN A 7 17.03 -2.35 4.44
CA ASN A 7 18.08 -2.33 3.40
C ASN A 7 17.79 -3.27 2.21
N GLY A 8 16.58 -3.85 2.14
CA GLY A 8 16.19 -4.83 1.13
C GLY A 8 16.49 -6.29 1.50
N LEU A 9 17.32 -6.52 2.53
CA LEU A 9 17.60 -7.84 3.10
C LEU A 9 17.03 -7.99 4.52
N VAL A 10 17.22 -6.96 5.34
CA VAL A 10 16.79 -6.90 6.73
C VAL A 10 15.94 -5.66 6.93
N GLY A 11 14.77 -5.83 7.55
CA GLY A 11 13.85 -4.77 7.93
C GLY A 11 13.31 -4.96 9.34
N ASP A 12 12.64 -3.94 9.84
CA ASP A 12 12.09 -3.91 11.20
C ASP A 12 10.83 -4.78 11.26
N ASP A 13 10.70 -5.65 12.26
CA ASP A 13 9.44 -6.35 12.53
C ASP A 13 8.38 -5.35 13.02
N VAL A 14 7.34 -5.18 12.22
CA VAL A 14 6.20 -4.30 12.49
C VAL A 14 4.89 -5.08 12.52
N THR A 15 4.94 -6.40 12.78
CA THR A 15 3.79 -7.30 12.75
C THR A 15 2.65 -6.80 13.65
N VAL A 16 2.96 -6.37 14.88
CA VAL A 16 1.94 -5.89 15.83
C VAL A 16 1.27 -4.62 15.32
N ASN A 17 2.05 -3.72 14.71
CA ASN A 17 1.55 -2.45 14.17
C ASN A 17 0.70 -2.68 12.91
N LEU A 18 1.13 -3.58 12.02
CA LEU A 18 0.38 -3.95 10.82
C LEU A 18 -0.98 -4.60 11.15
N ARG A 19 -1.10 -5.34 12.27
CA ARG A 19 -2.39 -5.89 12.72
C ARG A 19 -3.43 -4.81 13.07
N THR A 20 -3.01 -3.55 13.22
CA THR A 20 -3.91 -2.42 13.48
C THR A 20 -4.40 -1.70 12.22
N VAL A 21 -3.85 -2.04 11.06
CA VAL A 21 -4.21 -1.44 9.77
C VAL A 21 -5.53 -2.03 9.30
N ARG A 22 -6.60 -1.24 9.36
CA ARG A 22 -7.99 -1.74 9.28
C ARG A 22 -8.35 -2.41 7.96
N ASN A 23 -7.79 -1.95 6.85
CA ASN A 23 -8.06 -2.51 5.53
C ASN A 23 -7.13 -3.68 5.16
N LEU A 24 -6.21 -4.05 6.04
CA LEU A 24 -5.35 -5.22 5.87
C LEU A 24 -5.95 -6.39 6.67
N PRO A 25 -6.44 -7.46 6.01
CA PRO A 25 -7.11 -8.53 6.72
C PRO A 25 -6.14 -9.37 7.55
N LEU A 26 -6.63 -9.87 8.70
CA LEU A 26 -5.87 -10.81 9.54
C LEU A 26 -6.01 -12.27 9.07
N ARG A 27 -6.94 -12.54 8.14
CA ARG A 27 -7.19 -13.84 7.53
C ARG A 27 -7.53 -13.63 6.06
N LEU A 28 -6.92 -14.42 5.19
CA LEU A 28 -7.23 -14.38 3.76
C LEU A 28 -8.55 -15.09 3.48
N ALA A 29 -9.18 -14.71 2.37
CA ALA A 29 -10.37 -15.39 1.88
C ALA A 29 -10.04 -16.84 1.44
N PRO A 30 -11.05 -17.73 1.37
CA PRO A 30 -10.86 -19.07 0.83
C PRO A 30 -10.22 -19.06 -0.57
N GLY A 31 -9.39 -20.06 -0.88
CA GLY A 31 -8.66 -20.14 -2.14
C GLY A 31 -7.33 -19.38 -2.15
N ALA A 32 -6.97 -18.70 -1.06
CA ALA A 32 -5.63 -18.18 -0.88
C ALA A 32 -4.60 -19.30 -0.66
N PRO A 33 -3.35 -19.13 -1.12
CA PRO A 33 -2.28 -20.09 -0.89
C PRO A 33 -1.96 -20.28 0.60
N GLU A 34 -1.44 -21.45 0.95
CA GLU A 34 -1.04 -21.78 2.34
C GLU A 34 0.09 -20.85 2.84
N LYS A 35 1.03 -20.53 1.95
CA LYS A 35 2.11 -19.58 2.21
C LYS A 35 2.08 -18.51 1.14
N LEU A 36 2.16 -17.25 1.57
CA LEU A 36 2.14 -16.12 0.67
C LEU A 36 3.00 -15.00 1.23
N LEU A 37 3.96 -14.53 0.42
CA LEU A 37 4.74 -13.33 0.71
C LEU A 37 4.30 -12.23 -0.25
N VAL A 38 3.71 -11.18 0.30
CA VAL A 38 3.20 -10.03 -0.46
C VAL A 38 3.95 -8.76 -0.12
N ARG A 39 4.12 -7.91 -1.13
CA ARG A 39 4.69 -6.58 -1.01
C ARG A 39 3.64 -5.53 -1.35
N GLY A 40 3.76 -4.40 -0.67
CA GLY A 40 2.82 -3.31 -0.74
C GLY A 40 3.39 -2.05 -0.12
N GLU A 41 2.51 -1.07 0.02
CA GLU A 41 2.79 0.19 0.68
C GLU A 41 1.82 0.40 1.83
N ILE A 42 2.33 0.86 2.97
CA ILE A 42 1.51 1.44 4.03
C ILE A 42 1.52 2.95 3.82
N TYR A 43 0.35 3.58 3.92
CA TYR A 43 0.20 5.02 3.77
C TYR A 43 -0.79 5.57 4.80
N MET A 44 -0.65 6.86 5.09
CA MET A 44 -1.61 7.63 5.87
C MET A 44 -2.55 8.35 4.90
N PRO A 45 -3.86 8.07 4.95
CA PRO A 45 -4.82 8.82 4.13
C PRO A 45 -4.78 10.32 4.43
N ARG A 46 -5.07 11.17 3.44
CA ARG A 46 -5.10 12.64 3.57
C ARG A 46 -6.10 13.07 4.63
N SER A 47 -7.25 12.42 4.71
CA SER A 47 -8.24 12.62 5.76
C SER A 47 -7.66 12.35 7.16
N SER A 48 -6.91 11.25 7.33
CA SER A 48 -6.27 10.93 8.61
C SER A 48 -5.12 11.88 8.93
N PHE A 49 -4.31 12.24 7.93
CA PHE A 49 -3.20 13.18 8.08
C PHE A 49 -3.67 14.55 8.57
N ARG A 50 -4.74 15.11 7.96
CA ARG A 50 -5.34 16.38 8.39
C ARG A 50 -5.80 16.32 9.83
N ARG A 51 -6.63 15.32 10.17
CA ARG A 51 -7.12 15.11 11.54
C ARG A 51 -5.98 14.99 12.56
N VAL A 52 -4.95 14.22 12.23
CA VAL A 52 -3.80 14.03 13.12
C VAL A 52 -3.02 15.32 13.33
N ASN A 53 -2.86 16.15 12.29
CA ASN A 53 -2.24 17.45 12.44
C ASN A 53 -3.11 18.44 13.24
N GLU A 54 -4.43 18.43 13.06
CA GLU A 54 -5.38 19.21 13.89
C GLU A 54 -5.28 18.83 15.38
N GLU A 55 -5.21 17.53 15.69
CA GLU A 55 -5.00 17.04 17.06
C GLU A 55 -3.66 17.50 17.65
N ARG A 56 -2.59 17.50 16.83
CA ARG A 56 -1.25 17.93 17.24
C ARG A 56 -1.18 19.44 17.45
N GLU A 57 -1.81 20.21 16.58
CA GLU A 57 -1.92 21.67 16.72
C GLU A 57 -2.62 22.05 18.02
N ALA A 58 -3.77 21.41 18.30
CA ALA A 58 -4.51 21.62 19.54
C ALA A 58 -3.71 21.25 20.81
N ALA A 59 -2.77 20.30 20.69
CA ALA A 59 -1.88 19.89 21.76
C ALA A 59 -0.57 20.70 21.82
N GLY A 60 -0.34 21.67 20.92
CA GLY A 60 0.92 22.43 20.83
C GLY A 60 2.12 21.59 20.36
N GLU A 61 1.88 20.45 19.71
CA GLU A 61 2.91 19.58 19.17
C GLU A 61 3.33 20.00 17.76
N PRO A 62 4.60 19.75 17.35
CA PRO A 62 5.03 19.99 15.98
C PRO A 62 4.19 19.20 14.97
N LEU A 63 3.71 19.87 13.93
CA LEU A 63 2.94 19.24 12.85
C LEU A 63 3.81 18.30 12.01
N PHE A 64 3.18 17.28 11.43
CA PHE A 64 3.83 16.49 10.40
C PHE A 64 3.91 17.27 9.09
N VAL A 65 5.07 17.16 8.42
CA VAL A 65 5.35 17.87 7.17
C VAL A 65 4.63 17.24 5.96
N ASN A 66 4.56 15.91 5.90
CA ASN A 66 3.87 15.18 4.84
C ASN A 66 3.37 13.80 5.32
N PRO A 67 2.35 13.23 4.66
CA PRO A 67 1.81 11.91 4.97
C PRO A 67 2.84 10.78 4.94
N ARG A 68 3.84 10.82 4.05
CA ARG A 68 4.88 9.78 3.96
C ARG A 68 5.70 9.67 5.25
N ASN A 69 6.19 10.79 5.75
CA ASN A 69 6.96 10.87 6.99
C ASN A 69 6.08 10.53 8.21
N ALA A 70 4.84 11.02 8.23
CA ALA A 70 3.87 10.70 9.28
C ALA A 70 3.61 9.19 9.34
N THR A 71 3.46 8.55 8.19
CA THR A 71 3.27 7.09 8.07
C THR A 71 4.47 6.33 8.61
N ALA A 72 5.67 6.66 8.13
CA ALA A 72 6.89 5.96 8.51
C ALA A 72 7.17 6.08 10.03
N GLY A 73 7.00 7.28 10.59
CA GLY A 73 7.13 7.50 12.03
C GLY A 73 6.07 6.75 12.83
N THR A 74 4.82 6.78 12.38
CA THR A 74 3.71 6.07 13.03
C THR A 74 3.95 4.55 13.03
N LEU A 75 4.28 3.96 11.89
CA LEU A 75 4.42 2.51 11.76
C LEU A 75 5.53 1.92 12.65
N ARG A 76 6.50 2.75 13.07
CA ARG A 76 7.63 2.38 13.94
C ARG A 76 7.39 2.67 15.42
N MET A 77 6.22 3.15 15.80
CA MET A 77 5.91 3.39 17.21
C MET A 77 5.83 2.07 17.98
N LEU A 78 6.34 2.08 19.22
CA LEU A 78 6.31 0.91 20.11
C LEU A 78 4.88 0.59 20.59
N ASP A 79 4.06 1.63 20.82
CA ASP A 79 2.67 1.47 21.25
C ASP A 79 1.72 1.36 20.05
N SER A 80 1.34 0.12 19.72
CA SER A 80 0.41 -0.18 18.64
C SER A 80 -0.96 0.49 18.77
N ARG A 81 -1.38 0.92 19.97
CA ARG A 81 -2.63 1.68 20.15
C ARG A 81 -2.54 3.06 19.50
N VAL A 82 -1.35 3.68 19.52
CA VAL A 82 -1.11 4.93 18.80
C VAL A 82 -1.17 4.67 17.30
N VAL A 83 -0.55 3.60 16.81
CA VAL A 83 -0.63 3.22 15.38
C VAL A 83 -2.08 3.04 14.93
N ALA A 84 -2.88 2.34 15.73
CA ALA A 84 -4.30 2.13 15.47
C ALA A 84 -5.09 3.46 15.40
N SER A 85 -4.79 4.42 16.28
CA SER A 85 -5.46 5.73 16.31
C SER A 85 -5.12 6.61 15.11
N ARG A 86 -3.95 6.40 14.48
CA ARG A 86 -3.53 7.11 13.27
C ARG A 86 -4.19 6.60 11.99
N ARG A 87 -4.97 5.52 12.04
CA ARG A 87 -5.79 5.00 10.92
C ARG A 87 -4.99 4.88 9.60
N LEU A 88 -3.83 4.23 9.66
CA LEU A 88 -3.07 3.90 8.47
C LEU A 88 -3.86 2.94 7.57
N ALA A 89 -3.52 2.92 6.29
CA ALA A 89 -4.07 2.02 5.28
C ALA A 89 -2.94 1.31 4.53
N ALA A 90 -3.25 0.15 3.95
CA ALA A 90 -2.35 -0.61 3.10
C ALA A 90 -2.86 -0.68 1.66
N THR A 91 -1.95 -0.81 0.70
CA THR A 91 -2.23 -1.37 -0.62
C THR A 91 -1.14 -2.36 -0.99
N LEU A 92 -1.52 -3.51 -1.51
CA LEU A 92 -0.63 -4.56 -1.95
C LEU A 92 -0.62 -4.62 -3.47
N TYR A 93 0.55 -4.91 -4.04
CA TYR A 93 0.74 -4.82 -5.48
C TYR A 93 1.71 -5.85 -6.04
N GLN A 94 2.31 -6.72 -5.23
CA GLN A 94 3.25 -7.71 -5.73
C GLN A 94 3.23 -8.95 -4.84
N VAL A 95 3.20 -10.13 -5.47
CA VAL A 95 3.57 -11.38 -4.81
C VAL A 95 5.06 -11.61 -5.01
N ALA A 96 5.76 -11.87 -3.92
CA ALA A 96 7.17 -12.24 -3.92
C ALA A 96 7.38 -13.76 -3.80
N GLU A 97 6.44 -14.48 -3.16
CA GLU A 97 6.50 -15.93 -2.99
C GLU A 97 5.09 -16.50 -2.77
N GLY A 98 4.84 -17.72 -3.25
CA GLY A 98 3.74 -18.57 -2.76
C GLY A 98 2.42 -18.55 -3.52
N ALA A 99 2.26 -17.69 -4.53
CA ALA A 99 1.02 -17.64 -5.33
C ALA A 99 0.89 -18.68 -6.45
N GLY A 100 1.86 -19.58 -6.61
CA GLY A 100 1.92 -20.48 -7.77
C GLY A 100 2.22 -19.73 -9.07
N ASP A 101 1.77 -20.28 -10.19
CA ASP A 101 2.07 -19.79 -11.55
C ASP A 101 1.06 -18.72 -11.99
N LEU A 102 1.22 -17.51 -11.48
CA LEU A 102 0.58 -16.33 -12.06
C LEU A 102 1.34 -15.95 -13.35
N ALA A 103 0.63 -15.77 -14.46
CA ALA A 103 1.28 -15.46 -15.74
C ALA A 103 1.53 -13.95 -15.89
N SER A 104 0.65 -13.13 -15.32
CA SER A 104 0.72 -11.67 -15.46
C SER A 104 0.59 -10.90 -14.15
N HIS A 105 1.01 -9.64 -14.19
CA HIS A 105 0.84 -8.74 -13.07
C HIS A 105 -0.60 -8.34 -12.86
N ALA A 106 -1.38 -8.19 -13.94
CA ALA A 106 -2.81 -8.00 -13.85
C ALA A 106 -3.47 -9.14 -13.06
N GLU A 107 -3.17 -10.40 -13.42
CA GLU A 107 -3.66 -11.57 -12.67
C GLU A 107 -3.20 -11.56 -11.21
N THR A 108 -1.98 -11.08 -10.94
CA THR A 108 -1.50 -10.91 -9.56
C THR A 108 -2.39 -9.95 -8.77
N LEU A 109 -2.72 -8.79 -9.34
CA LEU A 109 -3.56 -7.78 -8.69
C LEU A 109 -4.98 -8.30 -8.47
N GLU A 110 -5.53 -9.02 -9.45
CA GLU A 110 -6.83 -9.67 -9.36
C GLU A 110 -6.84 -10.75 -8.27
N ALA A 111 -5.85 -11.65 -8.25
CA ALA A 111 -5.72 -12.71 -7.25
C ALA A 111 -5.64 -12.13 -5.83
N LEU A 112 -4.79 -11.13 -5.61
CA LEU A 112 -4.69 -10.44 -4.32
C LEU A 112 -6.06 -9.90 -3.87
N ALA A 113 -6.81 -9.25 -4.78
CA ALA A 113 -8.15 -8.75 -4.48
C ALA A 113 -9.12 -9.89 -4.13
N THR A 114 -9.10 -11.02 -4.85
CA THR A 114 -9.95 -12.19 -4.54
C THR A 114 -9.63 -12.81 -3.18
N TRP A 115 -8.38 -12.74 -2.74
CA TRP A 115 -7.96 -13.20 -1.40
C TRP A 115 -8.31 -12.20 -0.29
N GLY A 116 -9.00 -11.10 -0.63
CA GLY A 116 -9.43 -10.07 0.31
C GLY A 116 -8.34 -9.07 0.68
N LEU A 117 -7.20 -9.08 -0.01
CA LEU A 117 -6.12 -8.14 0.23
C LEU A 117 -6.42 -6.78 -0.42
N PRO A 118 -6.02 -5.67 0.20
CA PRO A 118 -6.30 -4.35 -0.35
C PRO A 118 -5.43 -4.10 -1.58
N VAL A 119 -6.04 -3.85 -2.72
CA VAL A 119 -5.38 -3.51 -3.98
C VAL A 119 -5.97 -2.19 -4.49
N GLN A 120 -5.12 -1.28 -4.96
CA GLN A 120 -5.63 -0.06 -5.60
C GLN A 120 -6.45 -0.41 -6.83
N THR A 121 -7.57 0.29 -7.06
CA THR A 121 -8.41 0.09 -8.25
C THR A 121 -7.93 0.90 -9.46
N GLY A 122 -7.01 1.84 -9.25
CA GLY A 122 -6.48 2.73 -10.28
C GLY A 122 -5.36 2.12 -11.13
N TRP A 123 -5.58 0.96 -11.73
CA TRP A 123 -4.64 0.34 -12.68
C TRP A 123 -5.34 -0.03 -13.99
N ARG A 124 -4.55 -0.21 -15.06
CA ARG A 124 -5.03 -0.60 -16.39
C ARG A 124 -3.95 -1.37 -17.14
N ARG A 125 -4.33 -2.48 -17.81
CA ARG A 125 -3.46 -3.12 -18.82
C ARG A 125 -3.39 -2.24 -20.05
N CYS A 126 -2.17 -1.92 -20.48
CA CYS A 126 -1.92 -1.08 -21.65
C CYS A 126 -1.24 -1.95 -22.72
N ALA A 127 -1.82 -2.03 -23.91
CA ALA A 127 -1.30 -2.87 -25.00
C ALA A 127 -0.02 -2.29 -25.63
N ASP A 128 0.18 -0.98 -25.53
CA ASP A 128 1.29 -0.25 -26.13
C ASP A 128 1.63 1.03 -25.36
N LEU A 129 2.68 1.74 -25.81
CA LEU A 129 3.14 2.98 -25.19
C LEU A 129 2.14 4.13 -25.34
N ALA A 130 1.30 4.15 -26.37
CA ALA A 130 0.29 5.19 -26.54
C ALA A 130 -0.81 5.04 -25.48
N ALA A 131 -1.23 3.80 -25.19
CA ALA A 131 -2.14 3.50 -24.09
C ALA A 131 -1.54 3.84 -22.72
N VAL A 132 -0.22 3.62 -22.53
CA VAL A 132 0.49 4.05 -21.31
C VAL A 132 0.45 5.57 -21.18
N ALA A 133 0.78 6.32 -22.23
CA ALA A 133 0.76 7.79 -22.22
C ALA A 133 -0.65 8.33 -21.89
N ALA A 134 -1.68 7.79 -22.54
CA ALA A 134 -3.07 8.15 -22.27
C ALA A 134 -3.48 7.88 -20.81
N PHE A 135 -2.99 6.78 -20.22
CA PHE A 135 -3.24 6.47 -18.81
C PHE A 135 -2.54 7.46 -17.87
N VAL A 136 -1.28 7.83 -18.16
CA VAL A 136 -0.52 8.83 -17.39
C VAL A 136 -1.26 10.18 -17.39
N ASP A 137 -1.75 10.61 -18.55
CA ASP A 137 -2.46 11.88 -18.70
C ASP A 137 -3.80 11.89 -17.97
N ASP A 138 -4.59 10.81 -18.05
CA ASP A 138 -5.83 10.65 -17.30
C ASP A 138 -5.59 10.75 -15.77
N TRP A 139 -4.52 10.12 -15.29
CA TRP A 139 -4.19 10.10 -13.87
C TRP A 139 -3.52 11.37 -13.35
N ARG A 140 -3.08 12.29 -14.22
CA ARG A 140 -2.49 13.57 -13.82
C ARG A 140 -3.43 14.37 -12.91
N GLU A 141 -4.72 14.40 -13.28
CA GLU A 141 -5.76 15.13 -12.55
C GLU A 141 -6.52 14.21 -11.58
N ARG A 142 -6.94 13.01 -12.03
CA ARG A 142 -7.73 12.07 -11.21
C ARG A 142 -7.04 11.65 -9.92
N ARG A 143 -5.70 11.62 -9.87
CA ARG A 143 -4.95 11.36 -8.64
C ARG A 143 -5.28 12.33 -7.50
N ARG A 144 -5.81 13.52 -7.80
CA ARG A 144 -6.21 14.50 -6.77
C ARG A 144 -7.46 14.06 -6.01
N GLU A 145 -8.29 13.21 -6.60
CA GLU A 145 -9.51 12.66 -5.98
C GLU A 145 -9.19 11.56 -4.95
N LEU A 146 -7.98 11.01 -4.98
CA LEU A 146 -7.54 10.01 -4.02
C LEU A 146 -7.40 10.62 -2.63
N ASP A 147 -7.84 9.87 -1.62
CA ASP A 147 -7.62 10.22 -0.21
C ASP A 147 -6.18 9.87 0.24
N PHE A 148 -5.21 9.87 -0.66
CA PHE A 148 -3.80 9.68 -0.36
C PHE A 148 -2.93 10.41 -1.38
N GLU A 149 -1.68 10.68 -1.00
CA GLU A 149 -0.72 11.30 -1.91
C GLU A 149 -0.13 10.28 -2.88
N THR A 150 0.06 10.71 -4.12
CA THR A 150 0.80 9.97 -5.14
C THR A 150 1.81 10.91 -5.79
N ASP A 151 2.95 10.37 -6.20
CA ASP A 151 4.00 11.10 -6.94
C ASP A 151 3.98 10.79 -8.44
N GLY A 152 3.30 9.72 -8.85
CA GLY A 152 3.12 9.38 -10.26
C GLY A 152 2.37 8.06 -10.46
N VAL A 153 2.62 7.43 -11.60
CA VAL A 153 2.15 6.08 -11.94
C VAL A 153 3.34 5.14 -12.12
N VAL A 154 3.15 3.86 -11.84
CA VAL A 154 4.18 2.84 -12.01
C VAL A 154 3.86 2.02 -13.25
N VAL A 155 4.73 2.07 -14.25
CA VAL A 155 4.65 1.24 -15.45
C VAL A 155 5.43 -0.05 -15.21
N LYS A 156 4.83 -1.20 -15.50
CA LYS A 156 5.48 -2.51 -15.35
C LYS A 156 5.17 -3.37 -16.57
N VAL A 157 6.15 -4.13 -17.06
CA VAL A 157 5.95 -5.17 -18.10
C VAL A 157 4.96 -6.20 -17.57
N ASP A 158 3.83 -6.44 -18.21
CA ASP A 158 2.75 -7.22 -17.56
C ASP A 158 3.08 -8.72 -17.42
N ASP A 159 3.71 -9.31 -18.42
CA ASP A 159 4.17 -10.70 -18.42
C ASP A 159 5.27 -10.90 -17.36
N LEU A 160 5.02 -11.80 -16.41
CA LEU A 160 5.97 -12.07 -15.32
C LEU A 160 7.19 -12.87 -15.78
N ALA A 161 7.11 -13.59 -16.90
CA ALA A 161 8.26 -14.29 -17.48
C ALA A 161 9.29 -13.33 -18.10
N LEU A 162 8.90 -12.07 -18.32
CA LEU A 162 9.75 -11.01 -18.88
C LEU A 162 10.34 -10.04 -17.82
N ARG A 163 10.18 -10.34 -16.53
CA ARG A 163 10.61 -9.48 -15.41
C ARG A 163 11.85 -9.94 -14.68
#